data_AF-A0A3D5QFC5-F1
#
_entry.id   AF-A0A3D5QFC5-F1
#
_cell.length_a   1.000
_cell.length_b   1.000
_cell.length_c   1.000
_cell.angle_alpha   90.00
_cell.angle_beta   90.00
_cell.angle_gamma   90.00
#
_symmetry.space_group_name_H-M   'P 1'
#
loop_
_entity.id
_entity.type
_entity.pdbx_description
1 polymer ?
#
loop_
_entity_poly.entity_id
_entity_poly.type
_entity_poly.pdbx_seq_one_letter_code
_entity_poly.pdbx_strand_id
1 'polypeptide(L)' 'MIPVLSIVGSSDCGKTTLLENLIRELSGRGYKVGTIKHDVHG' A
#
# COMPACT_ATOMS: atom_id res chain seq x y z
N MET A 1 13.16 -5.60 13.35
CA MET A 1 12.99 -4.47 12.42
C MET A 1 11.65 -4.64 11.71
N ILE A 2 10.82 -3.60 11.61
CA ILE A 2 9.56 -3.68 10.87
C ILE A 2 9.88 -3.42 9.39
N PRO A 3 9.53 -4.33 8.45
CA PRO A 3 9.79 -4.10 7.03
C PRO A 3 8.92 -2.97 6.49
N VAL A 4 9.49 -2.14 5.61
CA VAL A 4 8.80 -1.00 4.97
C VAL A 4 8.85 -1.17 3.46
N LEU A 5 7.69 -1.06 2.81
CA LEU A 5 7.56 -1.09 1.36
C LEU A 5 6.97 0.25 0.89
N SER A 6 7.65 0.92 -0.04
CA SER A 6 7.16 2.15 -0.67
C SER A 6 6.60 1.84 -2.07
N ILE A 7 5.36 2.25 -2.33
CA ILE A 7 4.70 2.11 -3.63
C ILE A 7 4.64 3.49 -4.30
N VAL A 8 5.39 3.67 -5.39
CA VAL A 8 5.51 4.95 -6.12
C VAL A 8 5.15 4.78 -7.59
N GLY A 9 4.78 5.88 -8.25
CA GLY A 9 4.39 5.88 -9.67
C GLY A 9 3.55 7.11 -10.04
N SER A 10 3.44 7.38 -11.34
CA SER A 10 2.67 8.50 -11.89
C SER A 10 1.17 8.44 -11.53
N SER A 11 0.47 9.58 -11.63
CA SER A 11 -0.98 9.62 -11.43
C SER A 11 -1.68 8.60 -12.34
N ASP A 12 -2.76 8.01 -11.81
CA ASP A 12 -3.61 7.03 -12.50
C ASP A 12 -2.93 5.71 -12.94
N CYS A 13 -1.71 5.40 -12.48
CA CYS A 13 -1.03 4.15 -12.82
C CYS A 13 -1.48 2.92 -12.00
N GLY A 14 -2.58 3.01 -11.26
CA GLY A 14 -3.12 1.88 -10.45
C GLY A 14 -2.46 1.66 -9.08
N LYS A 15 -1.71 2.63 -8.52
CA LYS A 15 -1.04 2.49 -7.21
C LYS A 15 -2.00 2.10 -6.08
N THR A 16 -3.17 2.73 -6.03
CA THR A 16 -4.17 2.47 -5.00
C THR A 16 -4.71 1.05 -5.12
N THR A 17 -5.01 0.59 -6.34
CA THR A 17 -5.46 -0.78 -6.61
C THR A 17 -4.41 -1.82 -6.20
N LEU A 18 -3.13 -1.57 -6.47
CA LEU A 18 -2.05 -2.44 -6.02
C LEU A 18 -1.97 -2.47 -4.48
N LEU A 19 -2.04 -1.30 -3.84
CA LEU A 19 -1.99 -1.17 -2.38
C LEU A 19 -3.13 -1.96 -1.71
N GLU A 20 -4.37 -1.82 -2.19
CA GLU A 20 -5.55 -2.54 -1.67
C GLU A 20 -5.38 -4.07 -1.77
N ASN A 21 -4.96 -4.56 -2.94
CA ASN A 21 -4.75 -5.99 -3.15
C ASN A 21 -3.62 -6.54 -2.27
N LEU A 22 -2.53 -5.78 -2.12
CA LEU A 22 -1.41 -6.18 -1.28
C LEU A 22 -1.79 -6.25 0.21
N ILE A 23 -2.52 -5.26 0.72
CA ILE A 23 -3.02 -5.28 2.10
C ILE A 23 -3.90 -6.51 2.32
N ARG A 24 -4.84 -6.79 1.40
CA ARG A 24 -5.73 -7.95 1.48
C ARG A 24 -4.95 -9.25 1.54
N GLU A 25 -3.98 -9.43 0.65
CA GLU A 25 -3.16 -10.64 0.56
C GLU A 25 -2.30 -10.84 1.82
N LEU A 26 -1.59 -9.81 2.26
CA LEU A 26 -0.73 -9.89 3.44
C LEU A 26 -1.54 -10.11 4.73
N SER A 27 -2.69 -9.46 4.85
CA SER A 27 -3.58 -9.69 6.00
C SER A 27 -4.16 -11.10 5.97
N GLY A 28 -4.55 -11.62 4.80
CA GLY A 28 -5.01 -12.99 4.62
C GLY A 28 -3.97 -14.04 4.99
N ARG A 29 -2.67 -13.69 4.89
CA ARG A 29 -1.55 -14.52 5.34
C ARG A 29 -1.23 -14.39 6.84
N GLY A 30 -1.99 -13.61 7.59
CA GLY A 30 -1.81 -13.43 9.04
C GLY A 30 -0.80 -12.36 9.45
N TYR A 31 -0.31 -11.54 8.51
CA TYR A 31 0.56 -10.42 8.86
C TYR A 31 -0.25 -9.25 9.42
N LYS A 32 0.31 -8.58 10.44
CA LYS A 32 -0.18 -7.26 10.87
C LYS A 32 0.38 -6.21 9.91
N VAL A 33 -0.49 -5.58 9.14
CA VAL A 33 -0.14 -4.59 8.11
C VAL A 33 -0.62 -3.21 8.55
N GLY A 34 0.25 -2.21 8.43
CA GLY A 34 -0.11 -0.80 8.56
C GLY A 34 0.20 -0.06 7.26
N THR A 35 -0.62 0.93 6.90
CA THR A 35 -0.41 1.72 5.69
C THR A 35 -0.43 3.22 5.98
N ILE A 36 0.38 3.95 5.23
CA ILE A 36 0.45 5.42 5.25
C ILE A 36 0.35 5.86 3.80
N LYS A 37 -0.59 6.75 3.51
CA LYS A 37 -0.75 7.36 2.18
C LYS A 37 -0.38 8.84 2.28
N HIS A 38 0.51 9.29 1.41
CA HIS A 38 0.74 10.72 1.18
C HIS A 38 -0.22 11.18 0.08
N ASP A 39 -1.20 12.01 0.44
CA ASP A 39 -2.12 12.61 -0.53
C ASP A 39 -1.75 14.07 -0.73
N VAL A 40 -1.42 14.44 -1.98
CA VAL A 40 -1.01 15.81 -2.36
C VAL A 40 -2.15 16.61 -2.99
N HIS A 41 -3.35 16.03 -3.11
CA HIS A 41 -4.54 16.77 -3.54
C HIS A 41 -5.30 17.24 -2.29
N GLY A 42 -4.98 18.45 -1.84
CA GLY A 42 -5.86 19.27 -1.00
C GLY A 42 -6.71 20.20 -1.86
#